data_AF-A0A949YGV5-F1
#
_entry.id   AF-A0A949YGV5-F1
#
_cell.length_a   1.000
_cell.length_b   1.000
_cell.length_c   1.000
_cell.angle_alpha   90.00
_cell.angle_beta   90.00
_cell.angle_gamma   90.00
#
_symmetry.space_group_name_H-M   'P 1'
#
loop_
_entity.id
_entity.type
_entity.pdbx_description
1 polymer ?
#
loop_
_entity_poly.entity_id
_entity_poly.type
_entity_poly.pdbx_seq_one_letter_code
_entity_poly.pdbx_strand_id
1 'polypeptide(L)'
;MVVPNEKPKKPTKPKTPAKPKTPAKPRKSRERSFPVPVPVSAAALHVINPDAAGIDVHSDMHMVCVPADRDANPVRQFGANTADLQEIVA
;
A
#
# COMPACT_ATOMS: atom_id res chain seq x y z
N MET A 1 25.79 41.13 -15.84
CA MET A 1 26.23 40.29 -16.98
C MET A 1 25.32 39.09 -17.04
N VAL A 2 24.45 39.04 -18.05
CA VAL A 2 23.41 38.02 -18.20
C VAL A 2 24.05 36.82 -18.89
N VAL A 3 24.20 35.72 -18.15
CA VAL A 3 24.66 34.43 -18.71
C VAL A 3 23.46 33.78 -19.41
N PRO A 4 23.51 33.48 -20.72
CA PRO A 4 22.41 32.80 -21.40
C PRO A 4 22.31 31.34 -20.96
N ASN A 5 21.08 30.93 -20.63
CA ASN A 5 20.68 29.58 -20.27
C ASN A 5 20.67 28.68 -21.52
N GLU A 6 21.69 27.83 -21.69
CA GLU A 6 21.73 26.82 -22.75
C GLU A 6 21.05 25.53 -22.29
N LYS A 7 19.94 25.17 -22.95
CA LYS A 7 19.17 23.94 -22.67
C LYS A 7 20.02 22.71 -23.01
N PRO A 8 20.08 21.66 -22.16
CA PRO A 8 20.84 20.46 -22.47
C PRO A 8 20.23 19.70 -23.66
N LYS A 9 21.04 19.50 -24.70
CA LYS A 9 20.72 18.68 -25.88
C LYS A 9 20.59 17.21 -25.48
N LYS A 10 19.44 16.62 -25.79
CA LYS A 10 19.10 15.22 -25.56
C LYS A 10 20.01 14.29 -26.39
N PRO A 11 20.67 13.27 -25.80
CA PRO A 11 21.55 12.38 -26.55
C PRO A 11 20.74 11.52 -27.52
N THR A 12 21.09 11.59 -28.80
CA THR A 12 20.53 10.78 -29.89
C THR A 12 21.09 9.36 -29.83
N LYS A 13 20.22 8.36 -29.65
CA LYS A 13 20.58 6.94 -29.66
C LYS A 13 20.97 6.47 -31.08
N PRO A 14 22.00 5.62 -31.24
CA PRO A 14 22.34 5.03 -32.53
C PRO A 14 21.23 4.06 -33.01
N LYS A 15 20.94 4.09 -34.32
CA LYS A 15 19.95 3.23 -34.98
C LYS A 15 20.54 1.86 -35.30
N THR A 16 20.07 0.82 -34.63
CA THR A 16 20.40 -0.60 -34.91
C THR A 16 19.54 -1.13 -36.08
N PRO A 17 20.07 -1.96 -36.99
CA PRO A 17 19.31 -2.47 -38.15
C PRO A 17 18.14 -3.38 -37.75
N ALA A 18 17.06 -3.30 -38.52
CA ALA A 18 15.77 -3.95 -38.27
C ALA A 18 15.85 -5.48 -38.47
N LYS A 19 15.52 -6.24 -37.43
CA LYS A 19 15.29 -7.70 -37.51
C LYS A 19 13.91 -8.01 -38.13
N PRO A 20 13.75 -9.13 -38.85
CA PRO A 20 12.46 -9.53 -39.44
C PRO A 20 11.43 -9.80 -38.34
N LYS A 21 10.21 -9.29 -38.52
CA LYS A 21 9.07 -9.50 -37.60
C LYS A 21 8.43 -10.86 -37.86
N THR A 22 8.73 -11.85 -37.04
CA THR A 22 7.94 -13.09 -36.94
C THR A 22 6.58 -12.80 -36.28
N PRO A 23 5.47 -13.45 -36.71
CA PRO A 23 4.16 -13.21 -36.11
C PRO A 23 4.14 -13.70 -34.66
N ALA A 24 3.80 -12.78 -33.75
CA ALA A 24 3.64 -13.09 -32.34
C ALA A 24 2.42 -14.01 -32.15
N LYS A 25 2.64 -15.21 -31.60
CA LYS A 25 1.57 -16.11 -31.19
C LYS A 25 0.66 -15.39 -30.18
N PRO A 26 -0.67 -15.57 -30.23
CA PRO A 26 -1.57 -14.94 -29.28
C PRO A 26 -1.19 -15.39 -27.87
N ARG A 27 -0.95 -14.41 -26.98
CA ARG A 27 -0.72 -14.66 -25.55
C ARG A 27 -2.00 -15.25 -24.99
N LYS A 28 -1.98 -16.56 -24.69
CA LYS A 28 -3.07 -17.25 -23.99
C LYS A 28 -3.31 -16.46 -22.70
N SER A 29 -4.47 -15.83 -22.60
CA SER A 29 -4.91 -15.16 -21.37
C SER A 29 -4.77 -16.17 -20.25
N ARG A 30 -3.86 -15.93 -19.31
CA ARG A 30 -3.76 -16.71 -18.07
C ARG A 30 -5.13 -16.58 -17.42
N GLU A 31 -5.93 -17.63 -17.48
CA GLU A 31 -7.21 -17.70 -16.78
C GLU A 31 -6.92 -17.33 -15.33
N ARG A 32 -7.49 -16.20 -14.90
CA ARG A 32 -7.48 -15.82 -13.49
C ARG A 32 -8.21 -16.95 -12.81
N SER A 33 -7.47 -17.79 -12.09
CA SER A 33 -8.05 -18.88 -11.31
C SER A 33 -9.18 -18.30 -10.49
N PHE A 34 -10.41 -18.74 -10.78
CA PHE A 34 -11.57 -18.36 -10.00
C PHE A 34 -11.27 -18.65 -8.52
N PRO A 35 -11.71 -17.79 -7.58
CA PRO A 35 -11.50 -18.01 -6.16
C PRO A 35 -11.94 -19.44 -5.82
N VAL A 36 -11.01 -20.25 -5.31
CA VAL A 36 -11.37 -21.58 -4.81
C VAL A 36 -12.38 -21.38 -3.70
N PRO A 37 -13.60 -21.95 -3.78
CA PRO A 37 -14.57 -21.85 -2.71
C PRO A 37 -13.96 -22.48 -1.46
N VAL A 38 -13.61 -21.66 -0.48
CA VAL A 38 -13.16 -22.16 0.82
C VAL A 38 -14.41 -22.74 1.49
N PRO A 39 -14.47 -24.05 1.77
CA PRO A 39 -15.62 -24.62 2.46
C PRO A 39 -15.76 -23.91 3.80
N VAL A 40 -16.95 -23.35 4.07
CA VAL A 40 -17.30 -22.69 5.33
C VAL A 40 -17.50 -23.75 6.41
N SER A 41 -16.48 -24.56 6.68
CA SER A 41 -16.36 -25.33 7.92
C SER A 41 -15.55 -24.49 8.91
N ALA A 42 -15.92 -23.22 9.08
CA ALA A 42 -15.39 -22.41 10.15
C ALA A 42 -16.23 -22.71 11.39
N ALA A 43 -15.81 -23.69 12.19
CA ALA A 43 -16.16 -23.63 13.61
C ALA A 43 -15.87 -22.19 14.06
N ALA A 44 -16.87 -21.53 14.69
CA ALA A 44 -16.72 -20.14 15.08
C ALA A 44 -15.43 -19.98 15.88
N LEU A 45 -14.51 -19.16 15.37
CA LEU A 45 -13.27 -18.87 16.06
C LEU A 45 -13.64 -18.17 17.36
N HIS A 46 -13.15 -18.69 18.47
CA HIS A 46 -13.40 -18.10 19.78
C HIS A 46 -12.52 -16.86 19.92
N VAL A 47 -13.13 -15.73 20.28
CA VAL A 47 -12.41 -14.50 20.57
C VAL A 47 -11.68 -14.66 21.90
N ILE A 48 -10.35 -14.57 21.89
CA ILE A 48 -9.52 -14.74 23.09
C ILE A 48 -9.37 -13.41 23.84
N ASN A 49 -9.28 -12.29 23.11
CA ASN A 49 -9.14 -10.96 23.69
C ASN A 49 -10.22 -10.03 23.11
N PRO A 50 -11.36 -9.85 23.80
CA PRO A 50 -12.48 -9.04 23.32
C PRO A 50 -12.19 -7.53 23.36
N ASP A 51 -11.19 -7.10 24.14
CA ASP A 51 -10.84 -5.69 24.33
C ASP A 51 -9.55 -5.32 23.58
N ALA A 52 -9.14 -6.14 22.62
CA ALA A 52 -7.97 -5.88 21.79
C ALA A 52 -8.19 -4.68 20.87
N ALA A 53 -7.16 -3.83 20.75
CA ALA A 53 -7.10 -2.77 19.75
C ALA A 53 -6.31 -3.23 18.52
N GLY A 54 -6.76 -2.85 17.33
CA GLY A 54 -5.97 -2.94 16.10
C GLY A 54 -5.13 -1.67 15.93
N ILE A 55 -3.86 -1.82 15.54
CA ILE A 55 -2.95 -0.70 15.30
C ILE A 55 -2.32 -0.86 13.91
N ASP A 56 -2.47 0.16 13.08
CA ASP A 56 -1.72 0.32 11.83
C ASP A 56 -0.62 1.38 12.02
N VAL A 57 0.61 1.00 11.70
CA VAL A 57 1.81 1.78 11.98
C VAL A 57 2.33 2.37 10.68
N HIS A 58 2.32 3.69 10.59
CA HIS A 58 2.94 4.45 9.50
C HIS A 58 4.17 5.23 9.98
N SER A 59 4.85 5.91 9.06
CA SER A 59 6.07 6.67 9.35
C SER A 59 5.85 7.94 10.18
N ASP A 60 4.68 8.56 10.04
CA ASP A 60 4.31 9.84 10.66
C ASP A 60 3.14 9.71 11.65
N MET A 61 2.36 8.63 11.56
CA MET A 61 1.18 8.41 12.39
C MET A 61 0.91 6.93 12.70
N HIS A 62 0.06 6.69 13.68
CA HIS A 62 -0.51 5.39 14.03
C HIS A 62 -2.04 5.49 14.02
N MET A 63 -2.70 4.60 13.28
CA MET A 63 -4.14 4.46 13.31
C MET A 63 -4.52 3.37 14.29
N VAL A 64 -5.40 3.68 15.25
CA VAL A 64 -5.84 2.74 16.28
C VAL A 64 -7.34 2.56 16.19
N CYS A 65 -7.80 1.31 16.20
CA CYS A 65 -9.21 0.95 16.26
C CYS A 65 -9.52 0.04 17.45
N VAL A 66 -10.63 0.30 18.12
CA VAL A 66 -11.22 -0.55 19.16
C VAL A 66 -12.63 -0.97 18.72
N PRO A 67 -13.23 -1.99 19.34
CA PRO A 67 -14.63 -2.32 19.09
C PRO A 67 -15.55 -1.11 19.37
N ALA A 68 -16.58 -0.94 18.54
CA ALA A 68 -17.41 0.27 18.53
C ALA A 68 -18.20 0.51 19.83
N ASP A 69 -18.38 -0.52 20.64
CA ASP A 69 -19.04 -0.47 21.94
C ASP A 69 -18.12 -0.01 23.08
N ARG A 70 -16.82 0.19 22.82
CA ARG A 70 -15.82 0.49 23.87
C ARG A 70 -15.48 1.97 24.02
N ASP A 71 -15.62 2.76 22.96
CA ASP A 71 -15.29 4.18 22.96
C ASP A 71 -16.26 4.96 22.06
N ALA A 72 -16.56 6.22 22.39
CA ALA A 72 -17.38 7.10 21.56
C ALA A 72 -16.70 7.45 20.23
N ASN A 73 -15.37 7.44 20.20
CA ASN A 73 -14.51 7.60 19.04
C ASN A 73 -13.66 6.34 18.85
N PRO A 74 -14.25 5.25 18.31
CA PRO A 74 -13.61 3.94 18.26
C PRO A 74 -12.43 3.84 17.29
N VAL A 75 -12.23 4.84 16.42
CA VAL A 75 -11.07 4.94 15.53
C VAL A 75 -10.39 6.29 15.78
N ARG A 76 -9.10 6.26 16.08
CA ARG A 76 -8.31 7.44 16.44
C ARG A 76 -6.95 7.43 15.74
N GLN A 77 -6.44 8.61 15.47
CA GLN A 77 -5.10 8.82 14.95
C GLN A 77 -4.19 9.36 16.05
N PHE A 78 -2.97 8.84 16.12
CA PHE A 78 -1.90 9.31 16.98
C PHE A 78 -0.68 9.63 16.12
N GLY A 79 0.13 10.60 16.53
CA GLY A 79 1.39 10.85 15.84
C GLY A 79 2.46 9.82 16.23
N ALA A 80 3.45 9.63 15.36
CA ALA A 80 4.49 8.62 15.52
C ALA A 80 5.80 9.16 16.15
N ASN A 81 5.90 10.47 16.38
CA ASN A 81 7.12 11.09 16.89
C ASN A 81 7.06 11.34 18.40
N THR A 82 8.21 11.66 19.00
CA THR A 82 8.33 11.88 20.44
C THR A 82 7.49 13.04 20.96
N ALA A 83 7.32 14.12 20.16
CA ALA A 83 6.48 15.24 20.56
C ALA A 83 5.01 14.82 20.62
N ASP A 84 4.53 14.08 19.62
CA ASP A 84 3.17 13.57 19.59
C ASP A 84 2.90 12.60 20.75
N LEU A 85 3.89 11.79 21.14
CA LEU A 85 3.77 10.92 22.31
C LEU A 85 3.63 11.73 23.61
N GLN A 86 4.32 12.86 23.73
CA GLN A 86 4.20 13.75 24.88
C GLN A 86 2.81 14.40 24.95
N GLU A 87 2.20 14.71 23.80
CA GLU A 87 0.84 15.25 23.73
C GLU A 87 -0.23 14.26 24.22
N ILE A 88 0.02 12.95 24.12
CA ILE A 88 -0.93 11.92 24.60
C ILE A 88 -0.96 11.83 26.14
N VAL A 89 0.13 12.18 26.81
CA VAL A 89 0.26 12.08 28.28
C VAL A 89 -0.22 13.35 29.00
N ALA A 90 -0.25 14.49 28.30
CA ALA A 90 -0.67 15.79 28.83
C ALA A 90 -2.18 15.88 29.07
#